data_AF-A0A8H6MGU7-F1
#
_entry.id   AF-A0A8H6MGU7-F1
#
_cell.length_a   1.000
_cell.length_b   1.000
_cell.length_c   1.000
_cell.angle_alpha   90.00
_cell.angle_beta   90.00
_cell.angle_gamma   90.00
#
_symmetry.space_group_name_H-M   'P 1'
#
loop_
_entity.id
_entity.type
_entity.pdbx_description
1 polymer ?
#
loop_
_entity_poly.entity_id
_entity_poly.type
_entity_poly.pdbx_seq_one_letter_code
_entity_poly.pdbx_strand_id
1 'polypeptide(L)'
;MLRQHFSDITLVHPAAFSPRPQGRLRRLSGLHLGLLFKTAVNRFLHNEPFDLLTAWRDLYPLPTHLGTHLSQICRAAINRGIDPVGVISSSLTSDPLVHRTFTPLLAYGAPPDWSLDLSPEVVFKSYEEELEDVEFQCHNARISSPGQLQREFCEHAATMNVTTRPWETANRIMLFHLNGSIPSSSCASCLIRTGTTALGCRHSLCDPCSGHYSVRQPAWKCLIDKCPACARESKSCARLKPPTAEARVLILSAVSPKAADALLEGIRSRLFGPLQDYFDLVVCSSPVSAAQSDAVGLPLCDGPGRVEIPADPKLGSRMIQLRGKLRLSSSRLFRSSSQKACLVSYLNGGEFSNWRSVAVQDSLGHLADVACADAWPLTRVFKVDAACDQDWVGKLLSSCFYAEPCKSEHAGMFAVRLRCRIAPSPHLLNLMLRLRQWKTPVHFRVGRGKWSTARLCEERTWALLKDGQEYERRLEVDVPPFGTLLHLKIDTTPAGGGLNDISNSPFTVADLLQAHDFFHAAAGLETDDGPGTDAGTVNEEITEPQRGLRGEIDKLGVLLESFLS
;
A
#
# COMPACT_ATOMS: atom_id res chain seq x y z
N MET A 1 23.70 -0.21 24.99
CA MET A 1 22.36 -0.34 24.34
C MET A 1 22.41 0.15 22.89
N LEU A 2 22.03 1.39 22.51
CA LEU A 2 22.03 1.81 21.09
C LEU A 2 23.36 1.54 20.36
N ARG A 3 24.52 1.90 20.93
CA ARG A 3 25.83 1.62 20.31
C ARG A 3 26.12 0.14 20.06
N GLN A 4 25.46 -0.80 20.75
CA GLN A 4 25.58 -2.26 20.51
C GLN A 4 24.56 -2.80 19.48
N HIS A 5 23.38 -2.18 19.34
CA HIS A 5 22.42 -2.60 18.31
C HIS A 5 22.77 -2.04 16.91
N PHE A 6 23.68 -1.07 16.83
CA PHE A 6 24.00 -0.32 15.60
C PHE A 6 25.48 -0.49 15.17
N SER A 7 26.31 -1.21 15.94
CA SER A 7 27.76 -1.35 15.68
C SER A 7 28.10 -2.13 14.41
N ASP A 8 27.25 -3.08 14.01
CA ASP A 8 27.59 -4.14 13.05
C ASP A 8 26.76 -4.10 11.76
N ILE A 9 26.07 -2.98 11.50
CA ILE A 9 25.07 -2.90 10.42
C ILE A 9 25.65 -2.25 9.14
N THR A 10 25.52 -2.96 8.02
CA THR A 10 25.98 -2.49 6.71
C THR A 10 25.07 -1.39 6.14
N LEU A 11 25.45 -0.12 6.29
CA LEU A 11 24.79 0.98 5.58
C LEU A 11 25.17 0.93 4.08
N VAL A 12 24.17 0.76 3.22
CA VAL A 12 24.32 0.84 1.76
C VAL A 12 24.24 2.30 1.34
N HIS A 13 25.25 2.81 0.63
CA HIS A 13 25.26 4.17 0.10
C HIS A 13 24.16 4.36 -0.99
N PRO A 14 23.41 5.48 -1.06
CA PRO A 14 22.28 5.64 -1.99
C PRO A 14 22.64 5.38 -3.47
N ALA A 15 23.79 5.90 -3.94
CA ALA A 15 24.25 5.66 -5.32
C ALA A 15 24.73 4.21 -5.57
N ALA A 16 24.98 3.44 -4.51
CA ALA A 16 25.34 2.03 -4.55
C ALA A 16 24.13 1.10 -4.28
N PHE A 17 22.90 1.65 -4.19
CA PHE A 17 21.67 0.87 -4.14
C PHE A 17 21.41 0.21 -5.51
N SER A 18 22.10 -0.90 -5.75
CA SER A 18 21.69 -1.86 -6.77
C SER A 18 20.78 -2.88 -6.10
N PRO A 19 19.53 -3.06 -6.55
CA PRO A 19 18.95 -4.40 -6.49
C PRO A 19 19.93 -5.37 -7.16
N ARG A 20 20.27 -6.45 -6.46
CA ARG A 20 21.08 -7.59 -6.90
C ARG A 20 20.72 -8.79 -6.02
N PRO A 21 20.38 -9.97 -6.57
CA PRO A 21 20.10 -11.16 -5.77
C PRO A 21 21.40 -11.85 -5.34
N GLN A 22 22.10 -11.28 -4.35
CA GLN A 22 23.31 -11.88 -3.77
C GLN A 22 23.15 -12.14 -2.26
N GLY A 23 22.92 -13.42 -1.92
CA GLY A 23 22.73 -13.91 -0.55
C GLY A 23 21.30 -13.71 -0.02
N ARG A 24 20.64 -14.80 0.41
CA ARG A 24 19.23 -14.77 0.89
C ARG A 24 19.10 -14.21 2.31
N LEU A 25 19.56 -12.97 2.52
CA LEU A 25 19.54 -12.29 3.81
C LEU A 25 18.59 -11.09 3.76
N ARG A 26 17.41 -11.21 4.40
CA ARG A 26 16.46 -10.09 4.58
C ARG A 26 16.94 -9.12 5.65
N ARG A 27 18.11 -8.53 5.42
CA ARG A 27 18.72 -7.53 6.31
C ARG A 27 17.78 -6.34 6.50
N LEU A 28 17.95 -5.65 7.62
CA LEU A 28 17.50 -4.26 7.71
C LEU A 28 18.28 -3.48 6.64
N SER A 29 17.59 -2.89 5.66
CA SER A 29 18.25 -1.91 4.80
C SER A 29 18.65 -0.71 5.68
N GLY A 30 19.76 -0.02 5.36
CA GLY A 30 20.26 1.10 6.17
C GLY A 30 19.25 2.23 6.39
N LEU A 31 18.22 2.26 5.54
CA LEU A 31 16.99 3.00 5.70
C LEU A 31 16.16 2.61 6.95
N HIS A 32 15.81 1.32 7.11
CA HIS A 32 15.06 0.85 8.28
C HIS A 32 15.82 1.23 9.56
N LEU A 33 17.15 1.09 9.52
CA LEU A 33 18.01 1.53 10.60
C LEU A 33 17.94 3.04 10.83
N GLY A 34 18.03 3.86 9.77
CA GLY A 34 17.93 5.32 9.87
C GLY A 34 16.58 5.82 10.39
N LEU A 35 15.49 5.10 10.10
CA LEU A 35 14.15 5.39 10.61
C LEU A 35 14.00 4.98 12.08
N LEU A 36 14.43 3.76 12.45
CA LEU A 36 14.48 3.33 13.85
C LEU A 36 15.39 4.24 14.69
N PHE A 37 16.52 4.69 14.13
CA PHE A 37 17.41 5.67 14.76
C PHE A 37 16.73 7.02 14.97
N LYS A 38 16.07 7.55 13.94
CA LYS A 38 15.28 8.79 14.02
C LYS A 38 14.20 8.69 15.10
N THR A 39 13.50 7.56 15.19
CA THR A 39 12.51 7.30 16.25
C THR A 39 13.17 7.22 17.62
N ALA A 40 14.28 6.50 17.77
CA ALA A 40 15.03 6.41 19.04
C ALA A 40 15.54 7.78 19.52
N VAL A 41 16.12 8.59 18.64
CA VAL A 41 16.53 9.97 18.93
C VAL A 41 15.33 10.83 19.30
N ASN A 42 14.19 10.71 18.60
CA ASN A 42 13.00 11.47 18.92
C ASN A 42 12.42 11.10 20.30
N ARG A 43 12.30 9.81 20.62
CA ARG A 43 11.86 9.32 21.95
C ARG A 43 12.81 9.82 23.04
N PHE A 44 14.12 9.69 22.84
CA PHE A 44 15.15 10.19 23.76
C PHE A 44 15.04 11.69 24.04
N LEU A 45 14.86 12.52 23.00
CA LEU A 45 14.67 13.98 23.16
C LEU A 45 13.41 14.37 23.94
N HIS A 46 12.42 13.48 24.05
CA HIS A 46 11.20 13.66 24.85
C HIS A 46 11.25 12.93 26.21
N ASN A 47 12.39 12.30 26.56
CA ASN A 47 12.55 11.40 27.72
C ASN A 47 11.59 10.18 27.72
N GLU A 48 11.15 9.76 26.53
CA GLU A 48 10.31 8.57 26.36
C GLU A 48 11.17 7.31 26.17
N PRO A 49 10.74 6.14 26.68
CA PRO A 49 11.44 4.88 26.43
C PRO A 49 11.36 4.50 24.94
N PHE A 50 12.48 4.07 24.36
CA PHE A 50 12.48 3.50 23.02
C PHE A 50 12.13 2.01 23.08
N ASP A 51 10.87 1.70 22.78
CA ASP A 51 10.48 0.33 22.40
C ASP A 51 10.70 0.11 20.89
N LEU A 52 11.51 -0.91 20.59
CA LEU A 52 11.81 -1.35 19.23
C LEU A 52 10.58 -1.93 18.53
N LEU A 53 9.69 -2.63 19.24
CA LEU A 53 8.49 -3.24 18.66
C LEU A 53 7.47 -2.16 18.25
N THR A 54 7.19 -1.19 19.14
CA THR A 54 6.41 0.01 18.84
C THR A 54 7.01 0.77 17.65
N ALA A 55 8.32 1.02 17.64
CA ALA A 55 8.99 1.70 16.53
C ALA A 55 8.93 0.92 15.20
N TRP A 56 8.82 -0.42 15.24
CA TRP A 56 8.54 -1.24 14.07
C TRP A 56 7.07 -1.19 13.63
N ARG A 57 6.13 -1.07 14.57
CA ARG A 57 4.69 -0.90 14.28
C ARG A 57 4.37 0.49 13.75
N ASP A 58 5.10 1.53 14.14
CA ASP A 58 5.07 2.86 13.50
C ASP A 58 5.42 2.77 12.00
N LEU A 59 6.30 1.84 11.60
CA LEU A 59 6.75 1.62 10.22
C LEU A 59 5.91 0.58 9.45
N TYR A 60 5.32 -0.38 10.16
CA TYR A 60 4.52 -1.49 9.63
C TYR A 60 3.25 -1.66 10.49
N PRO A 61 2.28 -0.72 10.37
CA PRO A 61 1.08 -0.74 11.18
C PRO A 61 0.21 -1.98 10.90
N LEU A 62 -0.51 -2.39 11.95
CA LEU A 62 -1.52 -3.43 11.88
C LEU A 62 -2.66 -3.02 10.93
N PRO A 63 -3.38 -3.98 10.32
CA PRO A 63 -4.64 -3.70 9.67
C PRO A 63 -5.66 -3.21 10.70
N THR A 64 -6.31 -2.07 10.46
CA THR A 64 -7.33 -1.42 11.32
C THR A 64 -8.59 -2.25 11.63
N HIS A 65 -8.72 -3.44 11.03
CA HIS A 65 -9.84 -4.37 11.25
C HIS A 65 -9.31 -5.80 11.53
N LEU A 66 -8.09 -5.93 12.05
CA LEU A 66 -7.41 -7.22 12.22
C LEU A 66 -8.23 -8.19 13.06
N GLY A 67 -8.58 -7.83 14.29
CA GLY A 67 -9.36 -8.64 15.21
C GLY A 67 -10.76 -8.91 14.69
N THR A 68 -11.38 -7.96 13.97
CA THR A 68 -12.66 -8.18 13.29
C THR A 68 -12.56 -9.24 12.18
N HIS A 69 -11.50 -9.20 11.35
CA HIS A 69 -11.26 -10.21 10.33
C HIS A 69 -10.96 -11.58 10.97
N LEU A 70 -10.07 -11.63 11.96
CA LEU A 70 -9.68 -12.88 12.64
C LEU A 70 -10.85 -13.49 13.43
N SER A 71 -11.68 -12.68 14.09
CA SER A 71 -12.91 -13.10 14.77
C SER A 71 -13.93 -13.73 13.81
N GLN A 72 -14.11 -13.14 12.63
CA GLN A 72 -14.97 -13.72 11.58
C GLN A 72 -14.41 -15.03 11.01
N ILE A 73 -13.09 -15.12 10.83
CA ILE A 73 -12.41 -16.29 10.28
C ILE A 73 -12.35 -17.44 11.30
N CYS A 74 -12.10 -17.13 12.58
CA CYS A 74 -12.22 -18.04 13.71
C CYS A 74 -13.59 -18.74 13.68
N ARG A 75 -14.67 -17.95 13.67
CA ARG A 75 -16.05 -18.44 13.59
C ARG A 75 -16.33 -19.26 12.34
N ALA A 76 -15.76 -18.89 11.19
CA ALA A 76 -15.88 -19.63 9.94
C ALA A 76 -15.16 -21.00 9.96
N ALA A 77 -13.99 -21.07 10.61
CA ALA A 77 -13.24 -22.30 10.79
C ALA A 77 -13.95 -23.25 11.76
N ILE A 78 -14.35 -22.76 12.93
CA ILE A 78 -15.12 -23.48 13.95
C ILE A 78 -16.40 -24.09 13.34
N ASN A 79 -17.18 -23.29 12.61
CA ASN A 79 -18.42 -23.74 11.96
C ASN A 79 -18.21 -24.79 10.85
N ARG A 80 -16.97 -25.01 10.40
CA ARG A 80 -16.60 -26.02 9.39
C ARG A 80 -15.78 -27.19 9.96
N GLY A 81 -15.53 -27.23 11.27
CA GLY A 81 -14.66 -28.23 11.90
C GLY A 81 -13.19 -28.10 11.50
N ILE A 82 -12.78 -26.92 11.04
CA ILE A 82 -11.39 -26.57 10.73
C ILE A 82 -10.79 -25.96 12.00
N ASP A 83 -9.55 -26.31 12.31
CA ASP A 83 -8.83 -25.69 13.42
C ASP A 83 -8.67 -24.17 13.20
N PRO A 84 -9.25 -23.31 14.07
CA PRO A 84 -9.08 -21.86 13.98
C PRO A 84 -7.68 -21.41 14.44
N VAL A 85 -6.99 -22.17 15.28
CA VAL A 85 -5.72 -21.75 15.90
C VAL A 85 -4.60 -21.81 14.86
N GLY A 86 -4.49 -22.92 14.12
CA GLY A 86 -3.59 -23.08 12.99
C GLY A 86 -3.89 -22.10 11.84
N VAL A 87 -5.17 -21.81 11.58
CA VAL A 87 -5.57 -20.79 10.57
C VAL A 87 -5.11 -19.39 10.98
N ILE A 88 -5.27 -19.00 12.24
CA ILE A 88 -4.99 -17.63 12.68
C ILE A 88 -3.50 -17.42 12.92
N SER A 89 -2.80 -18.38 13.52
CA SER A 89 -1.34 -18.33 13.67
C SER A 89 -0.64 -18.26 12.31
N SER A 90 -0.98 -19.13 11.36
CA SER A 90 -0.42 -19.07 9.99
C SER A 90 -0.76 -17.75 9.27
N SER A 91 -1.97 -17.20 9.45
CA SER A 91 -2.35 -15.88 8.93
C SER A 91 -1.49 -14.74 9.51
N LEU A 92 -1.29 -14.72 10.82
CA LEU A 92 -0.45 -13.71 11.50
C LEU A 92 1.03 -13.77 11.06
N THR A 93 1.56 -14.95 10.74
CA THR A 93 2.94 -15.08 10.25
C THR A 93 3.18 -14.55 8.82
N SER A 94 2.12 -14.11 8.13
CA SER A 94 2.23 -13.35 6.87
C SER A 94 2.49 -11.84 7.06
N ASP A 95 2.57 -11.36 8.31
CA ASP A 95 2.95 -9.98 8.61
C ASP A 95 4.41 -9.69 8.17
N PRO A 96 4.68 -8.58 7.47
CA PRO A 96 6.02 -8.18 7.06
C PRO A 96 7.07 -8.09 8.20
N LEU A 97 6.68 -7.84 9.45
CA LEU A 97 7.60 -7.85 10.60
C LEU A 97 8.16 -9.25 10.86
N VAL A 98 7.28 -10.25 10.98
CA VAL A 98 7.65 -11.67 11.14
C VAL A 98 8.59 -12.10 10.00
N HIS A 99 8.29 -11.65 8.79
CA HIS A 99 9.08 -11.87 7.59
C HIS A 99 10.43 -11.14 7.52
N ARG A 100 10.73 -10.21 8.44
CA ARG A 100 12.03 -9.51 8.56
C ARG A 100 12.83 -9.91 9.81
N THR A 101 12.18 -10.22 10.93
CA THR A 101 12.86 -10.63 12.17
C THR A 101 13.33 -12.09 12.13
N PHE A 102 12.50 -13.02 11.65
CA PHE A 102 12.75 -14.47 11.79
C PHE A 102 13.42 -15.13 10.59
N THR A 103 14.32 -14.44 9.89
CA THR A 103 15.14 -15.08 8.84
C THR A 103 16.36 -15.75 9.49
N PRO A 104 16.48 -17.09 9.58
CA PRO A 104 17.51 -17.71 10.41
C PRO A 104 18.93 -17.49 9.86
N LEU A 105 19.78 -16.80 10.64
CA LEU A 105 21.18 -16.52 10.27
C LEU A 105 22.03 -17.80 10.06
N LEU A 106 21.57 -18.92 10.62
CA LEU A 106 22.13 -20.27 10.48
C LEU A 106 22.40 -20.70 9.03
N ALA A 107 21.63 -20.21 8.05
CA ALA A 107 21.76 -20.64 6.65
C ALA A 107 23.06 -20.18 5.95
N TYR A 108 23.82 -19.23 6.53
CA TYR A 108 25.02 -18.66 5.92
C TYR A 108 26.24 -18.57 6.87
N GLY A 109 26.22 -19.25 8.02
CA GLY A 109 27.40 -19.45 8.87
C GLY A 109 28.00 -18.20 9.53
N ALA A 110 27.34 -17.05 9.44
CA ALA A 110 27.71 -15.84 10.18
C ALA A 110 27.28 -15.98 11.67
N PRO A 111 27.99 -15.37 12.64
CA PRO A 111 27.91 -15.71 14.07
C PRO A 111 26.52 -15.49 14.70
N PRO A 112 26.20 -16.08 15.87
CA PRO A 112 24.87 -15.96 16.48
C PRO A 112 24.41 -14.51 16.71
N ASP A 113 25.35 -13.60 16.97
CA ASP A 113 25.10 -12.32 17.63
C ASP A 113 24.59 -11.18 16.71
N TRP A 114 24.39 -11.44 15.40
CA TRP A 114 23.81 -10.43 14.47
C TRP A 114 22.28 -10.43 14.41
N SER A 115 21.62 -11.23 15.24
CA SER A 115 20.17 -11.32 15.27
C SER A 115 19.54 -10.06 15.86
N LEU A 116 18.50 -9.54 15.21
CA LEU A 116 17.60 -8.58 15.85
C LEU A 116 16.59 -9.38 16.67
N ASP A 117 16.96 -9.76 17.90
CA ASP A 117 16.23 -10.68 18.79
C ASP A 117 14.90 -10.13 19.37
N LEU A 118 14.05 -9.62 18.48
CA LEU A 118 12.60 -9.59 18.69
C LEU A 118 12.09 -11.03 18.56
N SER A 119 11.98 -11.77 19.67
CA SER A 119 11.51 -13.15 19.65
C SER A 119 10.05 -13.28 19.13
N PRO A 120 9.60 -14.46 18.67
CA PRO A 120 8.22 -14.61 18.19
C PRO A 120 7.18 -14.24 19.24
N GLU A 121 7.44 -14.50 20.52
CA GLU A 121 6.58 -14.12 21.65
C GLU A 121 6.48 -12.59 21.78
N VAL A 122 7.57 -11.85 21.52
CA VAL A 122 7.57 -10.38 21.52
C VAL A 122 6.77 -9.83 20.34
N VAL A 123 6.90 -10.42 19.14
CA VAL A 123 6.07 -9.99 17.99
C VAL A 123 4.60 -10.36 18.21
N PHE A 124 4.31 -11.51 18.83
CA PHE A 124 2.94 -11.94 19.15
C PHE A 124 2.23 -10.96 20.08
N LYS A 125 2.93 -10.39 21.08
CA LYS A 125 2.38 -9.38 21.98
C LYS A 125 1.78 -8.18 21.27
N SER A 126 2.32 -7.79 20.11
CA SER A 126 1.75 -6.71 19.29
C SER A 126 0.39 -7.05 18.64
N TYR A 127 -0.16 -8.24 18.86
CA TYR A 127 -1.52 -8.63 18.44
C TYR A 127 -2.48 -8.86 19.61
N GLU A 128 -2.05 -8.82 20.89
CA GLU A 128 -2.88 -9.29 22.02
C GLU A 128 -4.23 -8.57 22.10
N GLU A 129 -4.26 -7.23 21.95
CA GLU A 129 -5.50 -6.42 21.91
C GLU A 129 -6.44 -6.80 20.75
N GLU A 130 -5.88 -7.18 19.59
CA GLU A 130 -6.63 -7.61 18.40
C GLU A 130 -7.06 -9.10 18.47
N LEU A 131 -6.63 -9.84 19.50
CA LEU A 131 -6.86 -11.28 19.64
C LEU A 131 -7.77 -11.67 20.80
N GLU A 132 -8.13 -10.76 21.72
CA GLU A 132 -9.05 -11.06 22.85
C GLU A 132 -10.33 -11.78 22.39
N ASP A 133 -10.98 -11.22 21.36
CA ASP A 133 -12.24 -11.72 20.77
C ASP A 133 -12.05 -13.08 20.09
N VAL A 134 -10.84 -13.38 19.61
CA VAL A 134 -10.46 -14.65 18.98
C VAL A 134 -10.20 -15.74 20.02
N GLU A 135 -9.37 -15.45 21.03
CA GLU A 135 -9.05 -16.41 22.10
C GLU A 135 -10.31 -16.77 22.89
N PHE A 136 -11.19 -15.79 23.16
CA PHE A 136 -12.50 -16.03 23.77
C PHE A 136 -13.36 -17.00 22.93
N GLN A 137 -13.39 -16.87 21.60
CA GLN A 137 -14.15 -17.78 20.73
C GLN A 137 -13.53 -19.20 20.71
N CYS A 138 -12.21 -19.33 20.56
CA CYS A 138 -11.53 -20.63 20.57
C CYS A 138 -11.67 -21.35 21.93
N HIS A 139 -11.63 -20.61 23.03
CA HIS A 139 -11.81 -21.13 24.39
C HIS A 139 -13.25 -21.58 24.65
N ASN A 140 -14.25 -20.76 24.29
CA ASN A 140 -15.67 -21.13 24.44
C ASN A 140 -16.07 -22.35 23.60
N ALA A 141 -15.48 -22.49 22.41
CA ALA A 141 -15.64 -23.69 21.57
C ALA A 141 -14.89 -24.93 22.13
N ARG A 142 -14.08 -24.77 23.19
CA ARG A 142 -13.22 -25.79 23.81
C ARG A 142 -12.15 -26.35 22.86
N ILE A 143 -11.70 -25.54 21.90
CA ILE A 143 -10.72 -25.94 20.89
C ILE A 143 -9.29 -25.60 21.32
N SER A 144 -9.10 -24.48 22.03
CA SER A 144 -7.77 -24.02 22.46
C SER A 144 -7.57 -24.03 23.98
N SER A 145 -6.39 -24.47 24.40
CA SER A 145 -5.83 -24.15 25.72
C SER A 145 -5.30 -22.70 25.76
N PRO A 146 -5.23 -22.04 26.93
CA PRO A 146 -4.61 -20.72 27.06
C PRO A 146 -3.17 -20.68 26.50
N GLY A 147 -2.83 -19.60 25.80
CA GLY A 147 -1.53 -19.42 25.15
C GLY A 147 -1.23 -20.40 24.01
N GLN A 148 -2.19 -21.21 23.55
CA GLN A 148 -1.97 -22.13 22.42
C GLN A 148 -1.77 -21.37 21.11
N LEU A 149 -2.52 -20.30 20.88
CA LEU A 149 -2.38 -19.46 19.69
C LEU A 149 -0.99 -18.81 19.62
N GLN A 150 -0.44 -18.41 20.76
CA GLN A 150 0.95 -17.95 20.87
C GLN A 150 1.94 -19.06 20.50
N ARG A 151 1.82 -20.27 21.08
CA ARG A 151 2.72 -21.39 20.77
C ARG A 151 2.71 -21.75 19.29
N GLU A 152 1.54 -21.92 18.69
CA GLU A 152 1.41 -22.22 17.26
C GLU A 152 1.90 -21.08 16.36
N PHE A 153 1.76 -19.81 16.78
CA PHE A 153 2.38 -18.69 16.09
C PHE A 153 3.91 -18.74 16.17
N CYS A 154 4.49 -19.03 17.34
CA CYS A 154 5.94 -19.17 17.51
C CYS A 154 6.50 -20.32 16.67
N GLU A 155 5.80 -21.47 16.62
CA GLU A 155 6.15 -22.62 15.79
C GLU A 155 6.05 -22.31 14.28
N HIS A 156 4.97 -21.65 13.83
CA HIS A 156 4.84 -21.21 12.44
C HIS A 156 5.86 -20.11 12.06
N ALA A 157 6.25 -19.23 12.99
CA ALA A 157 7.29 -18.22 12.77
C ALA A 157 8.68 -18.85 12.70
N ALA A 158 9.01 -19.79 13.59
CA ALA A 158 10.31 -20.49 13.62
C ALA A 158 10.50 -21.43 12.41
N THR A 159 9.42 -21.99 11.85
CA THR A 159 9.46 -22.86 10.66
C THR A 159 9.52 -22.11 9.32
N MET A 160 9.65 -20.77 9.34
CA MET A 160 9.76 -19.90 8.14
C MET A 160 11.08 -20.06 7.38
N ASN A 161 11.23 -21.18 6.67
CA ASN A 161 12.34 -21.40 5.75
C ASN A 161 12.40 -20.32 4.66
N VAL A 162 13.59 -19.73 4.50
CA VAL A 162 13.87 -18.56 3.64
C VAL A 162 13.61 -18.82 2.14
N THR A 163 13.48 -20.10 1.75
CA THR A 163 13.45 -20.57 0.36
C THR A 163 12.06 -20.86 -0.20
N THR A 164 11.07 -21.08 0.66
CA THR A 164 9.68 -21.40 0.27
C THR A 164 8.76 -20.88 1.37
N ARG A 165 7.85 -19.94 1.08
CA ARG A 165 6.89 -19.39 2.05
C ARG A 165 5.96 -20.50 2.57
N PRO A 166 6.14 -21.04 3.79
CA PRO A 166 5.43 -22.26 4.20
C PRO A 166 3.93 -22.00 4.39
N TRP A 167 3.59 -20.77 4.80
CA TRP A 167 2.23 -20.28 4.91
C TRP A 167 1.47 -20.36 3.58
N GLU A 168 2.10 -20.32 2.40
CA GLU A 168 1.36 -20.51 1.14
C GLU A 168 0.75 -21.90 1.04
N THR A 169 1.44 -22.93 1.49
CA THR A 169 0.94 -24.32 1.46
C THR A 169 -0.10 -24.55 2.55
N ALA A 170 0.18 -24.11 3.78
CA ALA A 170 -0.76 -24.20 4.91
C ALA A 170 -2.06 -23.43 4.60
N ASN A 171 -1.93 -22.14 4.23
CA ASN A 171 -3.07 -21.31 3.89
C ASN A 171 -3.77 -21.84 2.65
N ARG A 172 -3.11 -22.34 1.59
CA ARG A 172 -3.84 -22.91 0.42
C ARG A 172 -4.78 -24.04 0.80
N ILE A 173 -4.35 -24.96 1.68
CA ILE A 173 -5.20 -26.06 2.16
C ILE A 173 -6.37 -25.48 2.98
N MET A 174 -6.08 -24.61 3.95
CA MET A 174 -7.09 -23.99 4.82
C MET A 174 -8.09 -23.10 4.05
N LEU A 175 -7.62 -22.27 3.12
CA LEU A 175 -8.40 -21.38 2.26
C LEU A 175 -9.32 -22.15 1.31
N PHE A 176 -8.86 -23.30 0.79
CA PHE A 176 -9.70 -24.19 -0.02
C PHE A 176 -10.88 -24.72 0.81
N HIS A 177 -10.65 -25.09 2.08
CA HIS A 177 -11.71 -25.49 3.01
C HIS A 177 -12.54 -24.33 3.57
N LEU A 178 -12.04 -23.09 3.60
CA LEU A 178 -12.75 -21.86 3.99
C LEU A 178 -13.46 -21.14 2.84
N ASN A 179 -13.31 -21.64 1.60
CA ASN A 179 -13.89 -21.10 0.37
C ASN A 179 -15.38 -20.73 0.53
N GLY A 180 -15.73 -19.49 0.20
CA GLY A 180 -17.08 -18.94 0.36
C GLY A 180 -17.47 -18.49 1.78
N SER A 181 -16.61 -18.67 2.79
CA SER A 181 -16.77 -18.06 4.14
C SER A 181 -15.67 -17.06 4.51
N ILE A 182 -14.64 -16.89 3.66
CA ILE A 182 -13.72 -15.75 3.77
C ILE A 182 -14.53 -14.45 3.57
N PRO A 183 -14.46 -13.46 4.47
CA PRO A 183 -15.16 -12.20 4.28
C PRO A 183 -14.72 -11.49 3.00
N SER A 184 -15.67 -10.93 2.23
CA SER A 184 -15.37 -10.16 1.00
C SER A 184 -14.59 -8.86 1.25
N SER A 185 -14.43 -8.47 2.52
CA SER A 185 -13.55 -7.41 2.99
C SER A 185 -12.09 -7.85 3.14
N SER A 186 -11.81 -9.14 3.31
CA SER A 186 -10.50 -9.68 3.68
C SER A 186 -9.70 -10.16 2.46
N CYS A 187 -8.38 -10.08 2.54
CA CYS A 187 -7.48 -10.65 1.57
C CYS A 187 -7.48 -12.18 1.67
N ALA A 188 -7.97 -12.87 0.64
CA ALA A 188 -8.03 -14.33 0.53
C ALA A 188 -6.65 -15.01 0.32
N SER A 189 -5.61 -14.51 0.97
CA SER A 189 -4.29 -15.16 1.06
C SER A 189 -3.64 -14.94 2.42
N CYS A 190 -3.47 -13.67 2.83
CA CYS A 190 -2.91 -13.34 4.15
C CYS A 190 -3.98 -13.30 5.25
N LEU A 191 -5.27 -13.19 4.88
CA LEU A 191 -6.46 -13.13 5.73
C LEU A 191 -6.55 -11.91 6.68
N ILE A 192 -5.42 -11.34 7.09
CA ILE A 192 -5.32 -10.19 8.00
C ILE A 192 -5.68 -8.84 7.36
N ARG A 193 -5.24 -8.56 6.13
CA ARG A 193 -5.40 -7.25 5.46
C ARG A 193 -6.69 -7.14 4.67
N THR A 194 -7.19 -5.90 4.51
CA THR A 194 -8.29 -5.58 3.59
C THR A 194 -7.96 -6.02 2.16
N GLY A 195 -8.89 -6.70 1.49
CA GLY A 195 -8.79 -7.02 0.06
C GLY A 195 -9.14 -5.82 -0.82
N THR A 196 -8.25 -5.43 -1.72
CA THR A 196 -8.36 -4.25 -2.59
C THR A 196 -8.64 -4.63 -4.05
N THR A 197 -7.97 -5.67 -4.57
CA THR A 197 -8.20 -6.20 -5.93
C THR A 197 -9.23 -7.32 -5.88
N ALA A 198 -10.32 -7.20 -6.63
CA ALA A 198 -11.30 -8.27 -6.81
C ALA A 198 -10.88 -9.27 -7.91
N LEU A 199 -11.05 -10.57 -7.64
CA LEU A 199 -10.88 -11.65 -8.61
C LEU A 199 -12.24 -12.10 -9.14
N GLY A 200 -12.29 -12.61 -10.38
CA GLY A 200 -13.54 -13.13 -10.98
C GLY A 200 -14.22 -14.28 -10.21
N CYS A 201 -13.54 -14.87 -9.23
CA CYS A 201 -14.10 -15.84 -8.28
C CYS A 201 -14.73 -15.21 -7.01
N ARG A 202 -14.83 -13.87 -6.94
CA ARG A 202 -15.29 -13.04 -5.81
C ARG A 202 -14.39 -12.98 -4.56
N HIS A 203 -13.30 -13.74 -4.53
CA HIS A 203 -12.23 -13.48 -3.55
C HIS A 203 -11.50 -12.18 -3.89
N SER A 204 -11.09 -11.45 -2.86
CA SER A 204 -10.27 -10.24 -2.97
C SER A 204 -8.85 -10.47 -2.45
N LEU A 205 -7.86 -9.72 -2.94
CA LEU A 205 -6.49 -9.71 -2.44
C LEU A 205 -6.05 -8.28 -2.12
N CYS A 206 -5.24 -8.09 -1.07
CA CYS A 206 -4.61 -6.80 -0.78
C CYS A 206 -3.48 -6.49 -1.78
N ASP A 207 -3.06 -5.23 -1.91
CA ASP A 207 -2.00 -4.83 -2.86
C ASP A 207 -0.72 -5.70 -2.73
N PRO A 208 -0.19 -5.99 -1.51
CA PRO A 208 0.90 -6.96 -1.33
C PRO A 208 0.65 -8.34 -1.95
N CYS A 209 -0.41 -9.05 -1.56
CA CYS A 209 -0.70 -10.38 -2.10
C CYS A 209 -1.02 -10.33 -3.60
N SER A 210 -1.56 -9.22 -4.08
CA SER A 210 -1.88 -9.01 -5.49
C SER A 210 -0.62 -8.88 -6.36
N GLY A 211 0.46 -8.30 -5.84
CA GLY A 211 1.78 -8.36 -6.47
C GLY A 211 2.39 -9.75 -6.41
N HIS A 212 2.28 -10.42 -5.27
CA HIS A 212 2.87 -11.76 -5.06
C HIS A 212 2.34 -12.83 -6.02
N TYR A 213 1.03 -12.94 -6.19
CA TYR A 213 0.42 -13.91 -7.12
C TYR A 213 0.23 -13.37 -8.54
N SER A 214 1.02 -12.37 -8.93
CA SER A 214 0.99 -11.87 -10.30
C SER A 214 2.03 -12.54 -11.17
N VAL A 215 1.60 -12.92 -12.38
CA VAL A 215 2.53 -13.06 -13.50
C VAL A 215 2.98 -11.64 -13.83
N ARG A 216 4.29 -11.34 -13.62
CA ARG A 216 4.84 -10.00 -13.83
C ARG A 216 4.49 -9.48 -15.23
N GLN A 217 3.77 -8.36 -15.25
CA GLN A 217 3.76 -7.42 -16.37
C GLN A 217 4.52 -6.16 -15.93
N PRO A 218 4.88 -5.24 -16.84
CA PRO A 218 5.52 -3.99 -16.45
C PRO A 218 4.81 -3.28 -15.29
N ALA A 219 5.57 -3.20 -14.19
CA ALA A 219 5.52 -2.27 -13.08
C ALA A 219 4.25 -2.15 -12.21
N TRP A 220 3.07 -1.83 -12.75
CA TRP A 220 1.86 -1.52 -11.93
C TRP A 220 0.67 -2.40 -12.24
N LYS A 221 0.71 -3.07 -13.39
CA LYS A 221 -0.25 -4.08 -13.79
C LYS A 221 0.23 -5.44 -13.31
N CYS A 222 -0.56 -6.04 -12.44
CA CYS A 222 -0.28 -7.36 -11.90
C CYS A 222 -1.38 -8.30 -12.39
N LEU A 223 -1.06 -9.14 -13.39
CA LEU A 223 -2.00 -10.11 -13.94
C LEU A 223 -2.06 -11.32 -13.00
N ILE A 224 -3.17 -11.44 -12.27
CA ILE A 224 -3.40 -12.55 -11.36
C ILE A 224 -4.15 -13.63 -12.14
N ASP A 225 -3.41 -14.63 -12.61
CA ASP A 225 -3.88 -15.70 -13.49
C ASP A 225 -4.72 -16.75 -12.77
N LYS A 226 -4.47 -16.96 -11.46
CA LYS A 226 -5.24 -17.88 -10.60
C LYS A 226 -5.46 -17.31 -9.20
N CYS A 227 -6.64 -17.59 -8.64
CA CYS A 227 -6.93 -17.24 -7.25
C CYS A 227 -6.16 -18.14 -6.27
N PRO A 228 -5.40 -17.61 -5.31
CA PRO A 228 -4.64 -18.43 -4.36
C PRO A 228 -5.54 -19.23 -3.40
N ALA A 229 -6.74 -18.76 -3.07
CA ALA A 229 -7.66 -19.44 -2.16
C ALA A 229 -8.44 -20.61 -2.76
N CYS A 230 -8.77 -20.54 -4.07
CA CYS A 230 -9.67 -21.51 -4.69
C CYS A 230 -9.19 -22.07 -6.04
N ALA A 231 -7.95 -21.78 -6.43
CA ALA A 231 -7.27 -22.20 -7.67
C ALA A 231 -7.97 -21.87 -9.01
N ARG A 232 -9.18 -21.30 -8.99
CA ARG A 232 -9.92 -20.88 -10.18
C ARG A 232 -9.10 -19.87 -10.98
N GLU A 233 -9.14 -20.04 -12.31
CA GLU A 233 -8.55 -19.08 -13.24
C GLU A 233 -9.17 -17.69 -13.06
N SER A 234 -8.32 -16.70 -13.27
CA SER A 234 -8.61 -15.29 -13.17
C SER A 234 -7.93 -14.59 -14.34
N LYS A 235 -8.54 -13.51 -14.83
CA LYS A 235 -7.89 -12.56 -15.74
C LYS A 235 -7.98 -11.14 -15.18
N SER A 236 -8.15 -11.03 -13.86
CA SER A 236 -8.10 -9.76 -13.13
C SER A 236 -6.69 -9.18 -13.22
N CYS A 237 -6.63 -7.93 -13.67
CA CYS A 237 -5.44 -7.11 -13.58
C CYS A 237 -5.56 -6.25 -12.31
N ALA A 238 -4.75 -6.57 -11.30
CA ALA A 238 -4.54 -5.69 -10.17
C ALA A 238 -3.82 -4.43 -10.66
N ARG A 239 -4.34 -3.25 -10.29
CA ARG A 239 -3.63 -1.97 -10.41
C ARG A 239 -3.01 -1.69 -9.04
N LEU A 240 -1.79 -2.15 -8.83
CA LEU A 240 -1.12 -1.94 -7.55
C LEU A 240 -0.86 -0.45 -7.36
N LYS A 241 -1.20 0.08 -6.18
CA LYS A 241 -0.92 1.47 -5.89
C LYS A 241 0.59 1.66 -5.67
N PRO A 242 1.26 2.55 -6.42
CA PRO A 242 2.64 2.88 -6.15
C PRO A 242 2.74 3.44 -4.72
N PRO A 243 3.68 2.98 -3.89
CA PRO A 243 3.77 3.40 -2.49
C PRO A 243 3.96 4.92 -2.29
N THR A 244 4.53 5.60 -3.29
CA THR A 244 4.80 7.04 -3.31
C THR A 244 3.70 7.85 -4.00
N ALA A 245 2.69 7.20 -4.57
CA ALA A 245 1.49 7.84 -5.14
C ALA A 245 0.46 8.15 -4.05
N GLU A 246 -0.27 9.26 -4.16
CA GLU A 246 -1.35 9.60 -3.21
C GLU A 246 -2.64 8.80 -3.47
N ALA A 247 -3.50 8.69 -2.45
CA ALA A 247 -4.88 8.23 -2.63
C ALA A 247 -5.70 9.38 -3.24
N ARG A 248 -6.22 9.19 -4.44
CA ARG A 248 -7.04 10.20 -5.13
C ARG A 248 -8.51 9.88 -4.86
N VAL A 249 -9.19 10.69 -4.05
CA VAL A 249 -10.55 10.42 -3.58
C VAL A 249 -11.53 11.46 -4.08
N LEU A 250 -12.63 11.00 -4.67
CA LEU A 250 -13.76 11.84 -5.04
C LEU A 250 -14.84 11.76 -3.97
N ILE A 251 -15.17 12.89 -3.33
CA ILE A 251 -16.16 12.96 -2.25
C ILE A 251 -17.42 13.67 -2.76
N LEU A 252 -18.45 12.88 -3.05
CA LEU A 252 -19.75 13.39 -3.52
C LEU A 252 -20.67 13.62 -2.33
N SER A 253 -20.53 14.82 -1.75
CA SER A 253 -21.37 15.30 -0.65
C SER A 253 -22.72 15.83 -1.14
N ALA A 254 -23.80 15.27 -0.63
CA ALA A 254 -25.20 15.58 -0.95
C ALA A 254 -25.70 16.96 -0.48
N VAL A 255 -24.85 18.00 -0.53
CA VAL A 255 -25.21 19.40 -0.24
C VAL A 255 -26.27 19.89 -1.25
N SER A 256 -26.12 19.51 -2.52
CA SER A 256 -27.24 19.35 -3.45
C SER A 256 -26.84 18.43 -4.63
N PRO A 257 -27.78 17.73 -5.28
CA PRO A 257 -27.48 16.98 -6.50
C PRO A 257 -26.85 17.87 -7.58
N LYS A 258 -27.34 19.10 -7.76
CA LYS A 258 -26.80 20.08 -8.71
C LYS A 258 -25.34 20.44 -8.47
N ALA A 259 -24.89 20.45 -7.22
CA ALA A 259 -23.48 20.71 -6.89
C ALA A 259 -22.59 19.50 -7.25
N ALA A 260 -23.09 18.27 -7.09
CA ALA A 260 -22.41 17.08 -7.58
C ALA A 260 -22.38 17.05 -9.13
N ASP A 261 -23.50 17.36 -9.82
CA ASP A 261 -23.52 17.47 -11.29
C ASP A 261 -22.51 18.51 -11.79
N ALA A 262 -22.50 19.71 -11.19
CA ALA A 262 -21.60 20.80 -11.56
C ALA A 262 -20.12 20.47 -11.29
N LEU A 263 -19.82 19.75 -10.20
CA LEU A 263 -18.47 19.23 -9.95
C LEU A 263 -18.08 18.20 -11.01
N LEU A 264 -18.93 17.21 -11.28
CA LEU A 264 -18.60 16.11 -12.19
C LEU A 264 -18.48 16.58 -13.65
N GLU A 265 -19.32 17.51 -14.11
CA GLU A 265 -19.15 18.15 -15.43
C GLU A 265 -17.97 19.14 -15.45
N GLY A 266 -17.67 19.80 -14.34
CA GLY A 266 -16.41 20.56 -14.16
C GLY A 266 -15.16 19.68 -14.24
N ILE A 267 -15.27 18.42 -13.80
CA ILE A 267 -14.21 17.40 -13.91
C ILE A 267 -14.11 16.92 -15.38
N ARG A 268 -15.23 16.48 -15.98
CA ARG A 268 -15.29 15.98 -17.37
C ARG A 268 -14.85 17.00 -18.42
N SER A 269 -15.13 18.29 -18.21
CA SER A 269 -14.76 19.36 -19.14
C SER A 269 -13.28 19.77 -19.07
N ARG A 270 -12.54 19.33 -18.04
CA ARG A 270 -11.13 19.70 -17.82
C ARG A 270 -10.15 18.52 -17.85
N LEU A 271 -10.62 17.29 -17.60
CA LEU A 271 -9.84 16.05 -17.73
C LEU A 271 -9.99 15.43 -19.12
N PHE A 272 -9.26 14.35 -19.39
CA PHE A 272 -9.29 13.62 -20.65
C PHE A 272 -9.70 12.17 -20.39
N GLY A 273 -10.51 11.54 -21.24
CA GLY A 273 -10.84 10.12 -21.07
C GLY A 273 -11.64 9.76 -19.79
N PRO A 274 -11.58 8.50 -19.33
CA PRO A 274 -12.42 8.00 -18.22
C PRO A 274 -12.02 8.51 -16.83
N LEU A 275 -13.01 8.98 -16.05
CA LEU A 275 -12.80 9.46 -14.68
C LEU A 275 -12.22 8.39 -13.73
N GLN A 276 -12.52 7.12 -13.99
CA GLN A 276 -12.06 5.98 -13.16
C GLN A 276 -10.53 5.78 -13.15
N ASP A 277 -9.80 6.37 -14.10
CA ASP A 277 -8.34 6.34 -14.09
C ASP A 277 -7.73 7.44 -13.19
N TYR A 278 -8.52 8.47 -12.84
CA TYR A 278 -8.11 9.61 -12.02
C TYR A 278 -8.36 9.45 -10.52
N PHE A 279 -9.27 8.56 -10.12
CA PHE A 279 -9.61 8.34 -8.72
C PHE A 279 -9.38 6.88 -8.32
N ASP A 280 -9.07 6.66 -7.05
CA ASP A 280 -8.84 5.33 -6.47
C ASP A 280 -10.04 4.89 -5.60
N LEU A 281 -10.77 5.87 -5.07
CA LEU A 281 -11.89 5.71 -4.15
C LEU A 281 -12.95 6.79 -4.43
N VAL A 282 -14.22 6.41 -4.36
CA VAL A 282 -15.36 7.34 -4.38
C VAL A 282 -16.15 7.19 -3.08
N VAL A 283 -16.47 8.32 -2.46
CA VAL A 283 -17.20 8.40 -1.17
C VAL A 283 -18.45 9.24 -1.35
N CYS A 284 -19.62 8.59 -1.32
CA CYS A 284 -20.92 9.20 -1.58
C CYS A 284 -21.76 9.24 -0.30
N SER A 285 -22.41 10.38 0.01
CA SER A 285 -23.32 10.47 1.16
C SER A 285 -24.79 10.16 0.86
N SER A 286 -25.12 9.82 -0.38
CA SER A 286 -26.46 9.40 -0.76
C SER A 286 -26.46 8.47 -1.97
N PRO A 287 -27.48 7.60 -2.13
CA PRO A 287 -27.67 6.82 -3.36
C PRO A 287 -27.90 7.68 -4.62
N VAL A 288 -28.35 8.93 -4.47
CA VAL A 288 -28.49 9.87 -5.60
C VAL A 288 -27.10 10.29 -6.09
N SER A 289 -26.19 10.60 -5.17
CA SER A 289 -24.78 10.91 -5.47
C SER A 289 -24.05 9.72 -6.11
N ALA A 290 -24.40 8.48 -5.72
CA ALA A 290 -23.93 7.28 -6.41
C ALA A 290 -24.49 7.21 -7.86
N ALA A 291 -25.80 7.34 -8.05
CA ALA A 291 -26.42 7.36 -9.39
C ALA A 291 -25.82 8.42 -10.35
N GLN A 292 -25.37 9.56 -9.80
CA GLN A 292 -24.65 10.60 -10.54
C GLN A 292 -23.22 10.18 -10.93
N SER A 293 -22.50 9.47 -10.04
CA SER A 293 -21.21 8.82 -10.33
C SER A 293 -21.32 7.85 -11.52
N ASP A 294 -22.38 7.03 -11.52
CA ASP A 294 -22.63 6.02 -12.54
C ASP A 294 -22.89 6.67 -13.91
N ALA A 295 -23.72 7.71 -13.94
CA ALA A 295 -24.04 8.50 -15.13
C ALA A 295 -22.81 9.19 -15.74
N VAL A 296 -21.75 9.42 -14.95
CA VAL A 296 -20.51 10.01 -15.47
C VAL A 296 -19.48 9.00 -15.99
N GLY A 297 -19.75 7.71 -15.89
CA GLY A 297 -18.87 6.64 -16.36
C GLY A 297 -17.82 6.23 -15.32
N LEU A 298 -18.13 6.42 -14.04
CA LEU A 298 -17.49 5.68 -12.94
C LEU A 298 -18.28 4.36 -12.76
N PRO A 299 -17.62 3.23 -12.44
CA PRO A 299 -18.26 1.92 -12.46
C PRO A 299 -19.24 1.71 -11.29
N LEU A 300 -20.53 1.62 -11.59
CA LEU A 300 -21.48 0.83 -10.80
C LEU A 300 -21.36 -0.64 -11.19
N CYS A 301 -21.59 -1.55 -10.25
CA CYS A 301 -21.84 -2.96 -10.56
C CYS A 301 -23.11 -3.45 -9.88
N ASP A 302 -23.87 -4.28 -10.59
CA ASP A 302 -24.95 -5.09 -10.01
C ASP A 302 -24.38 -6.06 -8.96
N GLY A 303 -24.82 -5.93 -7.70
CA GLY A 303 -24.26 -6.69 -6.59
C GLY A 303 -25.26 -7.00 -5.47
N PRO A 304 -25.75 -8.25 -5.35
CA PRO A 304 -26.51 -8.71 -4.19
C PRO A 304 -25.58 -9.29 -3.12
N GLY A 305 -25.62 -8.74 -1.90
CA GLY A 305 -24.89 -9.27 -0.75
C GLY A 305 -25.25 -8.53 0.52
N ARG A 306 -25.99 -9.18 1.43
CA ARG A 306 -26.40 -8.61 2.72
C ARG A 306 -25.50 -9.17 3.81
N VAL A 307 -24.80 -8.31 4.53
CA VAL A 307 -24.16 -8.66 5.81
C VAL A 307 -25.09 -8.16 6.91
N GLU A 308 -25.65 -9.07 7.69
CA GLU A 308 -26.44 -8.73 8.87
C GLU A 308 -25.53 -8.74 10.10
N ILE A 309 -25.42 -7.61 10.77
CA ILE A 309 -24.78 -7.48 12.09
C ILE A 309 -25.87 -7.69 13.14
N PRO A 310 -25.65 -8.49 14.21
CA PRO A 310 -26.62 -8.66 15.29
C PRO A 310 -27.01 -7.31 15.91
N ALA A 311 -28.30 -7.11 16.13
CA ALA A 311 -28.81 -5.87 16.71
C ALA A 311 -28.64 -5.85 18.24
N ASP A 312 -28.04 -4.79 18.79
CA ASP A 312 -28.21 -4.44 20.19
C ASP A 312 -29.68 -4.05 20.45
N PRO A 313 -30.41 -4.75 21.33
CA PRO A 313 -31.82 -4.45 21.62
C PRO A 313 -32.06 -3.07 22.27
N LYS A 314 -31.01 -2.34 22.68
CA LYS A 314 -31.13 -0.97 23.24
C LYS A 314 -30.98 0.13 22.19
N LEU A 315 -30.45 -0.15 20.99
CA LEU A 315 -30.44 0.80 19.87
C LEU A 315 -31.53 0.43 18.86
N GLY A 316 -32.41 1.40 18.57
CA GLY A 316 -33.53 1.26 17.62
C GLY A 316 -33.05 0.93 16.20
N SER A 317 -32.95 -0.36 15.91
CA SER A 317 -32.17 -0.91 14.81
C SER A 317 -32.99 -0.90 13.51
N ARG A 318 -32.56 -0.08 12.54
CA ARG A 318 -33.21 0.05 11.23
C ARG A 318 -32.41 -0.68 10.16
N MET A 319 -32.98 -1.75 9.65
CA MET A 319 -32.37 -2.62 8.65
C MET A 319 -32.99 -2.38 7.28
N ILE A 320 -32.26 -1.72 6.38
CA ILE A 320 -32.76 -1.43 5.01
C ILE A 320 -32.77 -2.71 4.16
N GLN A 321 -33.82 -2.90 3.35
CA GLN A 321 -33.85 -3.90 2.29
C GLN A 321 -33.57 -3.23 0.94
N LEU A 322 -32.53 -3.66 0.24
CA LEU A 322 -32.37 -3.42 -1.19
C LEU A 322 -33.13 -4.51 -1.96
N ARG A 323 -34.29 -4.18 -2.53
CA ARG A 323 -34.96 -5.02 -3.53
C ARG A 323 -34.47 -4.60 -4.92
N GLY A 324 -33.69 -5.45 -5.57
CA GLY A 324 -33.42 -5.31 -7.00
C GLY A 324 -34.51 -6.00 -7.85
N LYS A 325 -34.92 -5.38 -8.96
CA LYS A 325 -35.20 -6.08 -10.24
C LYS A 325 -35.52 -5.14 -11.41
N LEU A 326 -34.95 -5.49 -12.57
CA LEU A 326 -35.50 -5.45 -13.94
C LEU A 326 -36.21 -4.19 -14.47
N ARG A 327 -35.69 -3.74 -15.63
CA ARG A 327 -36.37 -3.10 -16.78
C ARG A 327 -37.25 -1.86 -16.53
N LEU A 328 -36.86 -0.80 -17.25
CA LEU A 328 -37.63 0.40 -17.60
C LEU A 328 -39.16 0.20 -17.69
N SER A 329 -39.89 0.88 -16.82
CA SER A 329 -41.16 1.54 -17.18
C SER A 329 -41.45 2.68 -16.19
N SER A 330 -42.46 3.49 -16.47
CA SER A 330 -42.57 4.87 -15.98
C SER A 330 -43.13 5.07 -14.57
N SER A 331 -42.46 5.96 -13.82
CA SER A 331 -43.02 7.03 -12.98
C SER A 331 -43.36 6.80 -11.48
N ARG A 332 -43.29 7.95 -10.78
CA ARG A 332 -43.76 8.32 -9.42
C ARG A 332 -42.80 8.04 -8.25
N LEU A 333 -42.75 9.05 -7.36
CA LEU A 333 -41.87 9.14 -6.19
C LEU A 333 -42.51 8.47 -4.97
N PHE A 334 -41.69 8.16 -3.96
CA PHE A 334 -42.05 8.45 -2.56
C PHE A 334 -40.83 8.90 -1.74
N ARG A 335 -41.08 9.66 -0.67
CA ARG A 335 -40.06 10.15 0.28
C ARG A 335 -39.86 9.14 1.42
N SER A 336 -38.63 9.05 1.93
CA SER A 336 -38.39 8.78 3.36
C SER A 336 -37.24 9.66 3.84
N SER A 337 -37.44 10.35 4.96
CA SER A 337 -36.45 11.22 5.58
C SER A 337 -35.61 10.49 6.64
N SER A 338 -34.52 11.14 7.07
CA SER A 338 -33.73 10.80 8.27
C SER A 338 -33.12 9.39 8.32
N GLN A 339 -32.10 9.15 7.50
CA GLN A 339 -30.79 8.61 7.94
C GLN A 339 -29.73 8.81 6.85
N LYS A 340 -28.49 9.12 7.24
CA LYS A 340 -27.34 9.26 6.33
C LYS A 340 -26.62 7.91 6.26
N ALA A 341 -26.63 7.27 5.11
CA ALA A 341 -25.79 6.10 4.82
C ALA A 341 -24.67 6.54 3.88
N CYS A 342 -23.42 6.36 4.30
CA CYS A 342 -22.27 6.57 3.42
C CYS A 342 -22.03 5.33 2.56
N LEU A 343 -21.72 5.56 1.29
CA LEU A 343 -21.41 4.55 0.29
C LEU A 343 -19.97 4.76 -0.18
N VAL A 344 -19.10 3.79 0.12
CA VAL A 344 -17.68 3.80 -0.24
C VAL A 344 -17.42 2.73 -1.32
N SER A 345 -16.78 3.11 -2.43
CA SER A 345 -16.42 2.22 -3.54
C SER A 345 -14.97 2.43 -4.00
N TYR A 346 -14.22 1.33 -4.13
CA TYR A 346 -12.84 1.31 -4.61
C TYR A 346 -12.81 1.04 -6.12
N LEU A 347 -12.01 1.79 -6.87
CA LEU A 347 -12.01 1.78 -8.34
C LEU A 347 -10.91 0.88 -8.98
N ASN A 348 -9.98 0.36 -8.18
CA ASN A 348 -8.79 -0.33 -8.67
C ASN A 348 -8.96 -1.86 -8.81
N GLY A 349 -9.79 -2.30 -9.77
CA GLY A 349 -9.63 -3.62 -10.40
C GLY A 349 -10.89 -4.43 -10.69
N GLY A 350 -11.22 -4.56 -11.98
CA GLY A 350 -12.20 -5.52 -12.50
C GLY A 350 -13.66 -5.04 -12.53
N GLU A 351 -14.50 -5.85 -13.18
CA GLU A 351 -15.95 -5.80 -12.96
C GLU A 351 -16.26 -6.38 -11.56
N PHE A 352 -17.30 -5.85 -10.89
CA PHE A 352 -17.75 -6.08 -9.51
C PHE A 352 -17.17 -5.17 -8.39
N SER A 353 -17.95 -4.14 -8.04
CA SER A 353 -17.70 -3.20 -6.93
C SER A 353 -18.22 -3.69 -5.57
N ASN A 354 -17.36 -3.79 -4.57
CA ASN A 354 -17.74 -4.00 -3.17
C ASN A 354 -18.07 -2.66 -2.48
N TRP A 355 -19.36 -2.36 -2.30
CA TRP A 355 -19.80 -1.20 -1.50
C TRP A 355 -19.85 -1.56 -0.01
N ARG A 356 -19.22 -0.75 0.86
CA ARG A 356 -19.48 -0.76 2.31
C ARG A 356 -20.50 0.35 2.64
N SER A 357 -21.53 0.00 3.40
CA SER A 357 -22.52 0.95 3.95
C SER A 357 -22.21 1.23 5.41
N VAL A 358 -21.80 2.47 5.72
CA VAL A 358 -21.45 2.89 7.09
C VAL A 358 -22.54 3.82 7.65
N ALA A 359 -22.93 3.61 8.91
CA ALA A 359 -23.84 4.48 9.64
C ALA A 359 -23.11 5.77 10.04
N VAL A 360 -23.57 6.92 9.54
CA VAL A 360 -22.78 8.16 9.61
C VAL A 360 -23.11 8.97 10.86
N GLN A 361 -22.20 8.99 11.83
CA GLN A 361 -22.08 10.09 12.80
C GLN A 361 -21.10 11.16 12.28
N ASP A 362 -20.02 10.76 11.62
CA ASP A 362 -18.88 11.61 11.23
C ASP A 362 -19.04 12.36 9.90
N SER A 363 -18.00 13.11 9.52
CA SER A 363 -17.90 13.74 8.20
C SER A 363 -17.48 12.73 7.11
N LEU A 364 -17.89 12.98 5.87
CA LEU A 364 -17.41 12.20 4.71
C LEU A 364 -15.89 12.32 4.51
N GLY A 365 -15.32 13.48 4.89
CA GLY A 365 -13.88 13.69 4.88
C GLY A 365 -13.16 12.69 5.78
N HIS A 366 -13.69 12.46 6.99
CA HIS A 366 -13.15 11.49 7.94
C HIS A 366 -13.37 10.04 7.48
N LEU A 367 -14.57 9.70 6.99
CA LEU A 367 -14.83 8.37 6.43
C LEU A 367 -13.93 8.05 5.22
N ALA A 368 -13.57 9.05 4.42
CA ALA A 368 -12.58 8.92 3.36
C ALA A 368 -11.16 8.69 3.88
N ASP A 369 -10.77 9.29 5.01
CA ASP A 369 -9.47 9.03 5.65
C ASP A 369 -9.40 7.61 6.20
N VAL A 370 -10.43 7.17 6.93
CA VAL A 370 -10.51 5.80 7.48
C VAL A 370 -10.47 4.77 6.34
N ALA A 371 -11.32 4.92 5.32
CA ALA A 371 -11.34 4.00 4.17
C ALA A 371 -10.04 3.99 3.34
N CYS A 372 -9.27 5.08 3.37
CA CYS A 372 -7.93 5.13 2.77
C CYS A 372 -6.86 4.52 3.69
N ALA A 373 -6.92 4.71 5.01
CA ALA A 373 -6.02 4.08 5.97
C ALA A 373 -6.20 2.54 5.99
N ASP A 374 -7.44 2.07 5.93
CA ASP A 374 -7.82 0.66 5.85
C ASP A 374 -7.22 -0.10 4.65
N ALA A 375 -6.94 0.63 3.55
CA ALA A 375 -6.44 0.09 2.29
C ALA A 375 -4.97 0.42 2.03
N TRP A 376 -4.53 1.62 2.41
CA TRP A 376 -3.22 2.22 2.09
C TRP A 376 -2.70 3.05 3.28
N PRO A 377 -2.37 2.41 4.44
CA PRO A 377 -2.12 3.11 5.72
C PRO A 377 -0.93 4.08 5.71
N LEU A 378 0.00 3.94 4.77
CA LEU A 378 1.20 4.80 4.64
C LEU A 378 1.03 5.92 3.60
N THR A 379 -0.19 6.18 3.10
CA THR A 379 -0.41 7.06 1.94
C THR A 379 -1.30 8.26 2.24
N ARG A 380 -0.84 9.48 1.88
CA ARG A 380 -1.66 10.70 1.98
C ARG A 380 -2.88 10.66 1.05
N VAL A 381 -3.91 11.43 1.41
CA VAL A 381 -5.21 11.43 0.75
C VAL A 381 -5.47 12.78 0.09
N PHE A 382 -5.38 12.82 -1.24
CA PHE A 382 -5.84 13.96 -2.04
C PHE A 382 -7.36 13.83 -2.27
N LYS A 383 -8.13 14.82 -1.79
CA LYS A 383 -9.59 14.83 -1.86
C LYS A 383 -10.07 15.88 -2.85
N VAL A 384 -11.03 15.51 -3.69
CA VAL A 384 -11.81 16.42 -4.53
C VAL A 384 -13.26 16.37 -4.09
N ASP A 385 -13.83 17.51 -3.73
CA ASP A 385 -15.23 17.64 -3.29
C ASP A 385 -15.89 18.90 -3.88
N ALA A 386 -17.18 19.11 -3.57
CA ALA A 386 -17.96 20.24 -4.07
C ALA A 386 -17.64 21.60 -3.41
N ALA A 387 -16.67 21.65 -2.47
CA ALA A 387 -16.18 22.88 -1.84
C ALA A 387 -14.75 23.24 -2.30
N CYS A 388 -14.10 22.40 -3.11
CA CYS A 388 -12.76 22.62 -3.62
C CYS A 388 -12.66 23.81 -4.60
N ASP A 389 -11.64 24.66 -4.39
CA ASP A 389 -11.26 25.73 -5.32
C ASP A 389 -10.91 25.21 -6.72
N GLN A 390 -10.96 26.10 -7.72
CA GLN A 390 -10.77 25.76 -9.14
C GLN A 390 -9.41 25.13 -9.51
N ASP A 391 -8.41 25.20 -8.63
CA ASP A 391 -7.08 24.59 -8.77
C ASP A 391 -7.04 23.08 -8.46
N TRP A 392 -8.17 22.45 -8.08
CA TRP A 392 -8.22 20.97 -7.93
C TRP A 392 -7.73 20.24 -9.20
N VAL A 393 -7.87 20.86 -10.38
CA VAL A 393 -7.41 20.31 -11.68
C VAL A 393 -5.91 20.04 -11.66
N GLY A 394 -5.12 21.02 -11.24
CA GLY A 394 -3.66 20.94 -11.27
C GLY A 394 -3.14 19.88 -10.31
N LYS A 395 -3.75 19.79 -9.12
CA LYS A 395 -3.46 18.79 -8.08
C LYS A 395 -3.88 17.38 -8.49
N LEU A 396 -5.03 17.23 -9.16
CA LEU A 396 -5.47 15.93 -9.69
C LEU A 396 -4.56 15.47 -10.85
N LEU A 397 -4.14 16.38 -11.72
CA LEU A 397 -3.17 16.07 -12.79
C LEU A 397 -1.78 15.73 -12.22
N SER A 398 -1.29 16.43 -11.18
CA SER A 398 0.02 16.13 -10.59
C SER A 398 0.02 14.84 -9.75
N SER A 399 -1.08 14.52 -9.06
CA SER A 399 -1.25 13.23 -8.34
C SER A 399 -1.44 12.02 -9.27
N CYS A 400 -1.68 12.24 -10.57
CA CYS A 400 -1.55 11.17 -11.57
C CYS A 400 -0.09 10.79 -11.86
N PHE A 401 0.89 11.54 -11.32
CA PHE A 401 2.31 11.22 -11.37
C PHE A 401 2.86 10.92 -9.96
N TYR A 402 3.90 10.11 -9.91
CA TYR A 402 4.62 9.72 -8.68
C TYR A 402 6.08 9.41 -9.03
N ALA A 403 6.89 9.17 -7.99
CA ALA A 403 8.33 9.08 -8.09
C ALA A 403 8.89 7.82 -7.44
N GLU A 404 9.91 7.22 -8.05
CA GLU A 404 10.55 6.00 -7.55
C GLU A 404 12.07 6.19 -7.43
N PRO A 405 12.74 5.51 -6.49
CA PRO A 405 14.20 5.36 -6.53
C PRO A 405 14.60 4.52 -7.76
N CYS A 406 15.65 4.92 -8.47
CA CYS A 406 16.27 4.07 -9.49
C CYS A 406 17.79 4.22 -9.55
N LYS A 407 18.47 3.22 -10.12
CA LYS A 407 19.93 3.21 -10.20
C LYS A 407 20.44 4.32 -11.12
N SER A 408 21.37 5.14 -10.63
CA SER A 408 22.05 6.17 -11.41
C SER A 408 22.87 5.58 -12.56
N GLU A 409 22.86 6.24 -13.73
CA GLU A 409 23.78 6.00 -14.84
C GLU A 409 25.15 6.67 -14.58
N HIS A 410 25.21 7.61 -13.63
CA HIS A 410 26.37 8.42 -13.29
C HIS A 410 26.84 8.12 -11.85
N ALA A 411 28.12 7.78 -11.68
CA ALA A 411 28.69 7.57 -10.35
C ALA A 411 28.55 8.85 -9.50
N GLY A 412 28.05 8.71 -8.27
CA GLY A 412 27.86 9.85 -7.36
C GLY A 412 26.58 10.68 -7.59
N MET A 413 25.66 10.27 -8.48
CA MET A 413 24.29 10.79 -8.53
C MET A 413 23.27 9.76 -8.02
N PHE A 414 22.07 10.23 -7.69
CA PHE A 414 20.89 9.41 -7.37
C PHE A 414 19.82 9.68 -8.43
N ALA A 415 19.23 8.64 -9.00
CA ALA A 415 18.23 8.80 -10.04
C ALA A 415 16.81 8.56 -9.51
N VAL A 416 15.89 9.37 -10.01
CA VAL A 416 14.48 9.35 -9.64
C VAL A 416 13.66 9.10 -10.89
N ARG A 417 12.85 8.06 -10.86
CA ARG A 417 11.96 7.68 -11.95
C ARG A 417 10.59 8.30 -11.72
N LEU A 418 10.19 9.27 -12.54
CA LEU A 418 8.79 9.69 -12.63
C LEU A 418 7.98 8.73 -13.50
N ARG A 419 6.77 8.41 -13.04
CA ARG A 419 5.81 7.54 -13.74
C ARG A 419 4.40 8.10 -13.64
N CYS A 420 3.49 7.54 -14.45
CA CYS A 420 2.08 7.95 -14.49
C CYS A 420 1.20 6.77 -14.08
N ARG A 421 0.17 7.04 -13.28
CA ARG A 421 -0.79 6.04 -12.78
C ARG A 421 -1.82 5.62 -13.82
N ILE A 422 -1.98 6.44 -14.88
CA ILE A 422 -2.87 6.14 -15.99
C ILE A 422 -2.14 5.16 -16.91
N ALA A 423 -2.70 3.97 -17.06
CA ALA A 423 -2.09 2.87 -17.81
C ALA A 423 -1.89 3.19 -19.30
N PRO A 424 -0.94 2.51 -20.00
CA PRO A 424 -0.80 2.56 -21.45
C PRO A 424 -2.14 2.37 -22.15
N SER A 425 -2.55 3.42 -22.87
CA SER A 425 -3.90 3.57 -23.44
C SER A 425 -3.97 4.82 -24.33
N PRO A 426 -5.01 4.94 -25.18
CA PRO A 426 -5.34 6.20 -25.84
C PRO A 426 -5.62 7.36 -24.86
N HIS A 427 -6.06 7.06 -23.63
CA HIS A 427 -6.22 8.05 -22.56
C HIS A 427 -4.86 8.63 -22.15
N LEU A 428 -3.89 7.79 -21.75
CA LEU A 428 -2.54 8.25 -21.42
C LEU A 428 -1.91 9.05 -22.57
N LEU A 429 -2.04 8.56 -23.81
CA LEU A 429 -1.54 9.25 -25.00
C LEU A 429 -2.13 10.65 -25.17
N ASN A 430 -3.45 10.82 -24.98
CA ASN A 430 -4.11 12.12 -25.08
C ASN A 430 -3.66 13.09 -23.96
N LEU A 431 -3.56 12.60 -22.71
CA LEU A 431 -3.04 13.40 -21.60
C LEU A 431 -1.59 13.85 -21.85
N MET A 432 -0.72 12.91 -22.23
CA MET A 432 0.70 13.21 -22.49
C MET A 432 0.90 14.09 -23.72
N LEU A 433 0.03 13.99 -24.74
CA LEU A 433 0.03 14.90 -25.88
C LEU A 433 -0.24 16.36 -25.46
N ARG A 434 -1.20 16.59 -24.55
CA ARG A 434 -1.49 17.93 -24.02
C ARG A 434 -0.33 18.48 -23.20
N LEU A 435 0.20 17.68 -22.27
CA LEU A 435 1.37 18.05 -21.47
C LEU A 435 2.61 18.35 -22.34
N ARG A 436 2.79 17.62 -23.47
CA ARG A 436 3.83 17.90 -24.47
C ARG A 436 3.56 19.17 -25.28
N GLN A 437 2.32 19.42 -25.71
CA GLN A 437 1.92 20.66 -26.40
C GLN A 437 2.15 21.90 -25.52
N TRP A 438 1.81 21.80 -24.23
CA TRP A 438 2.05 22.81 -23.21
C TRP A 438 3.53 22.94 -22.79
N LYS A 439 4.40 22.03 -23.25
CA LYS A 439 5.83 21.93 -22.87
C LYS A 439 6.03 21.81 -21.35
N THR A 440 5.05 21.22 -20.65
CA THR A 440 4.93 21.18 -19.19
C THR A 440 6.27 20.87 -18.50
N PRO A 441 6.81 21.81 -17.71
CA PRO A 441 8.03 21.58 -16.95
C PRO A 441 7.77 20.79 -15.67
N VAL A 442 8.78 20.00 -15.31
CA VAL A 442 8.97 19.40 -13.99
C VAL A 442 10.05 20.19 -13.28
N HIS A 443 9.75 20.70 -12.11
CA HIS A 443 10.70 21.38 -11.24
C HIS A 443 11.09 20.45 -10.10
N PHE A 444 12.39 20.30 -9.85
CA PHE A 444 12.90 19.42 -8.81
C PHE A 444 14.09 20.02 -8.07
N ARG A 445 14.22 19.71 -6.77
CA ARG A 445 15.41 20.08 -5.98
C ARG A 445 15.64 19.12 -4.83
N VAL A 446 16.91 19.00 -4.42
CA VAL A 446 17.33 18.33 -3.20
C VAL A 446 17.54 19.38 -2.10
N GLY A 447 16.79 19.25 -1.00
CA GLY A 447 16.89 20.07 0.21
C GLY A 447 16.73 21.57 -0.07
N ARG A 448 17.76 22.35 0.34
CA ARG A 448 17.86 23.80 0.08
C ARG A 448 18.60 24.13 -1.23
N GLY A 449 18.87 23.13 -2.07
CA GLY A 449 19.51 23.30 -3.38
C GLY A 449 18.68 24.14 -4.36
N LYS A 450 19.32 24.49 -5.49
CA LYS A 450 18.66 25.21 -6.58
C LYS A 450 17.56 24.33 -7.21
N TRP A 451 16.53 24.97 -7.76
CA TRP A 451 15.52 24.28 -8.56
C TRP A 451 16.07 23.96 -9.94
N SER A 452 16.29 22.67 -10.20
CA SER A 452 16.48 22.12 -11.55
C SER A 452 15.13 22.02 -12.25
N THR A 453 15.14 22.07 -13.58
CA THR A 453 13.91 22.00 -14.40
C THR A 453 14.15 21.10 -15.62
N ALA A 454 13.24 20.15 -15.86
CA ALA A 454 13.21 19.29 -17.03
C ALA A 454 11.84 19.38 -17.72
N ARG A 455 11.70 18.85 -18.95
CA ARG A 455 10.37 18.66 -19.56
C ARG A 455 9.78 17.33 -19.09
N LEU A 456 8.48 17.32 -18.80
CA LEU A 456 7.74 16.11 -18.45
C LEU A 456 7.73 15.12 -19.63
N CYS A 457 7.41 15.60 -20.83
CA CYS A 457 7.38 14.78 -22.05
C CYS A 457 8.37 15.30 -23.11
N GLU A 458 9.50 14.61 -23.25
CA GLU A 458 10.46 14.80 -24.35
C GLU A 458 10.21 13.85 -25.51
N GLU A 459 10.90 14.04 -26.63
CA GLU A 459 10.68 13.25 -27.85
C GLU A 459 10.93 11.74 -27.65
N ARG A 460 11.94 11.36 -26.87
CA ARG A 460 12.22 9.95 -26.54
C ARG A 460 11.09 9.32 -25.73
N THR A 461 10.59 10.02 -24.70
CA THR A 461 9.44 9.56 -23.91
C THR A 461 8.16 9.51 -24.74
N TRP A 462 7.96 10.48 -25.64
CA TRP A 462 6.83 10.50 -26.58
C TRP A 462 6.89 9.39 -27.63
N ALA A 463 8.09 9.01 -28.10
CA ALA A 463 8.28 7.86 -28.97
C ALA A 463 7.77 6.58 -28.30
N LEU A 464 8.35 6.23 -27.15
CA LEU A 464 8.00 5.05 -26.36
C LEU A 464 6.49 4.98 -26.05
N LEU A 465 5.87 6.10 -25.68
CA LEU A 465 4.42 6.18 -25.42
C LEU A 465 3.56 5.78 -26.63
N LYS A 466 3.92 6.22 -27.84
CA LYS A 466 3.20 5.83 -29.08
C LYS A 466 3.33 4.33 -29.36
N ASP A 467 4.46 3.75 -28.98
CA ASP A 467 4.76 2.33 -29.14
C ASP A 467 4.10 1.46 -28.05
N GLY A 468 3.18 2.05 -27.25
CA GLY A 468 2.40 1.36 -26.23
C GLY A 468 3.11 1.16 -24.88
N GLN A 469 4.29 1.75 -24.70
CA GLN A 469 5.04 1.68 -23.43
C GLN A 469 4.39 2.54 -22.34
N GLU A 470 4.79 2.30 -21.08
CA GLU A 470 4.43 3.19 -19.98
C GLU A 470 5.08 4.56 -20.09
N TYR A 471 4.48 5.56 -19.44
CA TYR A 471 5.17 6.80 -19.16
C TYR A 471 6.27 6.55 -18.12
N GLU A 472 7.52 6.64 -18.57
CA GLU A 472 8.70 6.73 -17.73
C GLU A 472 9.49 8.00 -18.06
N ARG A 473 9.84 8.77 -17.02
CA ARG A 473 10.78 9.88 -17.12
C ARG A 473 11.81 9.84 -16.00
N ARG A 474 13.04 9.51 -16.36
CA ARG A 474 14.23 9.60 -15.51
C ARG A 474 14.59 11.06 -15.21
N LEU A 475 14.90 11.35 -13.94
CA LEU A 475 15.50 12.59 -13.45
C LEU A 475 16.77 12.23 -12.67
N GLU A 476 17.90 12.84 -13.01
CA GLU A 476 19.12 12.75 -12.20
C GLU A 476 19.11 13.84 -11.13
N VAL A 477 19.48 13.50 -9.89
CA VAL A 477 19.69 14.46 -8.80
C VAL A 477 21.00 14.20 -8.07
N ASP A 478 21.61 15.25 -7.51
CA ASP A 478 22.77 15.13 -6.63
C ASP A 478 22.45 14.19 -5.46
N VAL A 479 23.37 13.28 -5.07
CA VAL A 479 23.09 12.29 -4.01
C VAL A 479 22.67 13.00 -2.71
N PRO A 480 21.42 12.80 -2.25
CA PRO A 480 20.99 13.36 -0.98
C PRO A 480 21.51 12.50 0.18
N PRO A 481 21.99 13.12 1.28
CA PRO A 481 21.94 12.48 2.59
C PRO A 481 20.50 12.00 2.86
N PHE A 482 20.32 10.77 3.38
CA PHE A 482 19.03 10.07 3.42
C PHE A 482 17.83 10.90 3.93
N GLY A 483 18.03 11.73 4.97
CA GLY A 483 16.99 12.59 5.55
C GLY A 483 16.69 13.88 4.77
N THR A 484 17.28 14.10 3.60
CA THR A 484 17.10 15.32 2.81
C THR A 484 15.81 15.24 1.98
N LEU A 485 14.96 16.26 2.10
CA LEU A 485 13.73 16.38 1.31
C LEU A 485 14.03 16.59 -0.17
N LEU A 486 13.56 15.67 -1.00
CA LEU A 486 13.41 15.85 -2.44
C LEU A 486 12.02 16.45 -2.70
N HIS A 487 11.99 17.64 -3.30
CA HIS A 487 10.75 18.23 -3.81
C HIS A 487 10.64 17.95 -5.30
N LEU A 488 9.49 17.46 -5.77
CA LEU A 488 9.16 17.34 -7.19
C LEU A 488 7.80 18.00 -7.47
N LYS A 489 7.75 18.92 -8.44
CA LYS A 489 6.56 19.68 -8.81
C LYS A 489 6.33 19.67 -10.33
N ILE A 490 5.08 19.69 -10.75
CA ILE A 490 4.66 19.87 -12.15
C ILE A 490 3.97 21.23 -12.27
N ASP A 491 4.35 22.01 -13.27
CA ASP A 491 3.60 23.22 -13.63
C ASP A 491 2.36 22.84 -14.46
N THR A 492 1.18 23.07 -13.88
CA THR A 492 -0.12 22.80 -14.50
C THR A 492 -0.85 24.08 -14.96
N THR A 493 -0.16 25.23 -14.99
CA THR A 493 -0.71 26.53 -15.39
C THR A 493 -1.42 26.51 -16.77
N PRO A 494 -0.89 25.84 -17.81
CA PRO A 494 -1.59 25.72 -19.10
C PRO A 494 -2.90 24.91 -19.08
N ALA A 495 -3.18 24.17 -18.00
CA ALA A 495 -4.44 23.48 -17.73
C ALA A 495 -5.37 24.26 -16.78
N GLY A 496 -4.97 25.46 -16.35
CA GLY A 496 -5.70 26.26 -15.35
C GLY A 496 -5.42 25.88 -13.89
N GLY A 497 -4.35 25.12 -13.61
CA GLY A 497 -3.84 24.87 -12.25
C GLY A 497 -2.66 25.77 -11.88
N GLY A 498 -1.98 25.47 -10.78
CA GLY A 498 -0.71 26.09 -10.39
C GLY A 498 0.52 25.18 -10.55
N LEU A 499 1.59 25.54 -9.82
CA LEU A 499 2.79 24.70 -9.65
C LEU A 499 2.56 23.70 -8.51
N ASN A 500 2.12 22.49 -8.85
CA ASN A 500 1.60 21.49 -7.91
C ASN A 500 2.60 20.37 -7.62
N ASP A 501 2.61 19.84 -6.40
CA ASP A 501 3.49 18.73 -5.98
C ASP A 501 3.11 17.40 -6.66
N ILE A 502 4.11 16.57 -6.95
CA ILE A 502 3.93 15.23 -7.54
C ILE A 502 3.61 14.24 -6.42
N SER A 503 2.36 13.82 -6.30
CA SER A 503 1.86 12.95 -5.22
C SER A 503 2.42 13.38 -3.85
N ASN A 504 3.01 12.47 -3.07
CA ASN A 504 3.47 12.72 -1.70
C ASN A 504 4.67 13.71 -1.60
N SER A 505 5.05 14.44 -2.64
CA SER A 505 6.10 15.48 -2.56
C SER A 505 5.72 16.58 -1.53
N PRO A 506 6.68 17.09 -0.74
CA PRO A 506 8.04 16.59 -0.59
C PRO A 506 8.09 15.30 0.23
N PHE A 507 9.07 14.46 -0.13
CA PHE A 507 9.46 13.24 0.57
C PHE A 507 10.98 13.23 0.70
N THR A 508 11.52 12.55 1.70
CA THR A 508 12.95 12.24 1.76
C THR A 508 13.28 11.06 0.83
N VAL A 509 14.56 10.87 0.50
CA VAL A 509 15.00 9.64 -0.18
C VAL A 509 14.85 8.41 0.72
N ALA A 510 14.87 8.59 2.05
CA ALA A 510 14.45 7.55 2.96
C ALA A 510 12.98 7.12 2.71
N ASP A 511 12.04 8.07 2.64
CA ASP A 511 10.62 7.75 2.41
C ASP A 511 10.40 7.07 1.03
N LEU A 512 11.08 7.53 -0.03
CA LEU A 512 11.05 6.88 -1.35
C LEU A 512 11.48 5.40 -1.29
N LEU A 513 12.62 5.15 -0.64
CA LEU A 513 13.17 3.81 -0.49
C LEU A 513 12.31 2.95 0.45
N GLN A 514 11.67 3.53 1.48
CA GLN A 514 10.81 2.80 2.43
C GLN A 514 9.52 2.35 1.78
N ALA A 515 8.88 3.25 1.07
CA ALA A 515 7.65 2.96 0.37
C ALA A 515 7.90 1.81 -0.64
N HIS A 516 9.03 1.85 -1.36
CA HIS A 516 9.49 0.78 -2.27
C HIS A 516 9.86 -0.54 -1.54
N ASP A 517 10.68 -0.48 -0.47
CA ASP A 517 11.11 -1.65 0.33
C ASP A 517 9.93 -2.36 1.02
N PHE A 518 8.96 -1.61 1.53
CA PHE A 518 7.73 -2.13 2.14
C PHE A 518 6.95 -2.95 1.10
N PHE A 519 6.76 -2.38 -0.09
CA PHE A 519 6.01 -2.98 -1.18
C PHE A 519 6.67 -4.24 -1.70
N HIS A 520 7.99 -4.21 -1.97
CA HIS A 520 8.72 -5.40 -2.41
C HIS A 520 8.75 -6.51 -1.34
N ALA A 521 8.96 -6.17 -0.07
CA ALA A 521 8.97 -7.18 1.00
C ALA A 521 7.58 -7.81 1.23
N ALA A 522 6.52 -6.99 1.27
CA ALA A 522 5.16 -7.47 1.47
C ALA A 522 4.65 -8.25 0.24
N ALA A 523 4.95 -7.78 -0.97
CA ALA A 523 4.59 -8.45 -2.21
C ALA A 523 5.50 -9.63 -2.58
N GLY A 524 6.60 -9.87 -1.86
CA GLY A 524 7.55 -10.94 -2.17
C GLY A 524 8.25 -10.81 -3.53
N LEU A 525 8.15 -9.63 -4.16
CA LEU A 525 8.70 -9.37 -5.49
C LEU A 525 10.22 -9.26 -5.39
N GLU A 526 10.93 -10.27 -5.87
CA GLU A 526 12.34 -10.11 -6.25
C GLU A 526 12.46 -8.92 -7.20
N THR A 527 13.51 -8.12 -7.04
CA THR A 527 13.77 -7.00 -7.94
C THR A 527 14.38 -7.51 -9.25
N ASP A 528 14.07 -6.86 -10.37
CA ASP A 528 14.59 -7.27 -11.67
C ASP A 528 16.12 -7.11 -11.70
N ASP A 529 16.82 -8.24 -11.83
CA ASP A 529 18.04 -8.25 -12.63
C ASP A 529 17.62 -7.84 -14.06
N GLY A 530 18.28 -6.82 -14.61
CA GLY A 530 18.10 -6.47 -16.02
C GLY A 530 18.45 -7.67 -16.91
N PRO A 531 17.83 -7.81 -18.10
CA PRO A 531 17.98 -8.99 -18.96
C PRO A 531 19.47 -9.31 -19.14
N GLY A 532 19.86 -10.49 -18.64
CA GLY A 532 21.25 -10.81 -18.34
C GLY A 532 22.16 -10.70 -19.56
N THR A 533 22.90 -9.59 -19.66
CA THR A 533 24.07 -9.49 -20.54
C THR A 533 25.11 -10.47 -20.02
N ASP A 534 25.47 -11.47 -20.84
CA ASP A 534 26.33 -12.58 -20.43
C ASP A 534 27.54 -12.12 -19.61
N ALA A 535 27.58 -12.56 -18.35
CA ALA A 535 28.57 -12.11 -17.39
C ALA A 535 29.93 -12.78 -17.66
N GLY A 536 30.69 -12.19 -18.60
CA GLY A 536 32.11 -12.46 -18.75
C GLY A 536 32.82 -12.29 -17.41
N THR A 537 33.68 -13.23 -17.05
CA THR A 537 34.31 -13.34 -15.73
C THR A 537 35.32 -12.22 -15.47
N VAL A 538 34.82 -11.06 -15.08
CA VAL A 538 35.61 -9.99 -14.47
C VAL A 538 35.92 -10.39 -13.03
N ASN A 539 37.20 -10.59 -12.72
CA ASN A 539 37.68 -10.65 -11.35
C ASN A 539 37.59 -9.24 -10.75
N GLU A 540 36.46 -8.89 -10.13
CA GLU A 540 36.36 -7.70 -9.28
C GLU A 540 37.26 -7.89 -8.04
N GLU A 541 38.39 -7.17 -7.97
CA GLU A 541 39.17 -7.10 -6.74
C GLU A 541 38.34 -6.47 -5.62
N ILE A 542 38.37 -7.08 -4.43
CA ILE A 542 37.62 -6.62 -3.25
C ILE A 542 38.32 -5.38 -2.65
N THR A 543 38.15 -4.24 -3.32
CA THR A 543 38.70 -2.93 -2.93
C THR A 543 37.94 -2.36 -1.72
N GLU A 544 38.66 -2.02 -0.65
CA GLU A 544 38.13 -1.77 0.71
C GLU A 544 36.94 -0.77 0.82
N PRO A 545 35.69 -1.23 1.02
CA PRO A 545 34.56 -0.34 1.31
C PRO A 545 34.33 -0.15 2.82
N GLN A 546 34.84 -1.08 3.64
CA GLN A 546 34.42 -1.25 5.04
C GLN A 546 35.00 -0.20 6.00
N ARG A 547 36.15 0.42 5.68
CA ARG A 547 36.77 1.44 6.57
C ARG A 547 35.89 2.68 6.75
N GLY A 548 35.21 3.13 5.69
CA GLY A 548 34.33 4.31 5.75
C GLY A 548 33.12 4.07 6.66
N LEU A 549 32.46 2.92 6.52
CA LEU A 549 31.29 2.54 7.31
C LEU A 549 31.58 2.56 8.81
N ARG A 550 32.65 1.90 9.25
CA ARG A 550 33.01 1.83 10.67
C ARG A 550 33.33 3.22 11.23
N GLY A 551 33.98 4.08 10.44
CA GLY A 551 34.23 5.48 10.79
C GLY A 551 32.94 6.30 11.01
N GLU A 552 31.88 6.09 10.23
CA GLU A 552 30.59 6.75 10.47
C GLU A 552 29.85 6.20 11.70
N ILE A 553 29.92 4.89 11.93
CA ILE A 553 29.34 4.24 13.14
C ILE A 553 30.05 4.73 14.41
N ASP A 554 31.38 4.86 14.40
CA ASP A 554 32.13 5.38 15.55
C ASP A 554 31.88 6.89 15.77
N LYS A 555 31.74 7.69 14.71
CA LYS A 555 31.26 9.09 14.84
C LYS A 555 29.87 9.16 15.47
N LEU A 556 28.95 8.28 15.06
CA LEU A 556 27.60 8.22 15.63
C LEU A 556 27.64 7.83 17.11
N GLY A 557 28.51 6.89 17.48
CA GLY A 557 28.77 6.50 18.88
C GLY A 557 29.29 7.67 19.72
N VAL A 558 30.31 8.40 19.23
CA VAL A 558 30.87 9.57 19.91
C VAL A 558 29.84 10.71 20.03
N LEU A 559 29.02 10.94 18.99
CA LEU A 559 27.94 11.93 19.06
C LEU A 559 26.91 11.56 20.13
N LEU A 560 26.44 10.30 20.15
CA LEU A 560 25.50 9.81 21.17
C LEU A 560 26.09 9.92 22.57
N GLU A 561 27.36 9.56 22.76
CA GLU A 561 28.04 9.72 24.05
C GLU A 561 28.12 11.19 24.48
N SER A 562 28.41 12.12 23.55
CA SER A 562 28.39 13.57 23.82
C SER A 562 26.99 14.19 24.04
N PHE A 563 25.91 13.44 23.78
CA PHE A 563 24.53 13.80 24.15
C PHE A 563 24.05 13.10 25.45
N LEU A 564 24.86 12.20 26.01
CA LEU A 564 24.56 11.40 27.20
C LEU A 564 25.47 11.75 28.41
N SER A 565 26.36 12.74 28.25
CA SER A 565 27.33 13.24 29.24
C SER A 565 27.15 14.73 29.50
#